data_AF-A0A7V3LHG4-F1
#
_entry.id   AF-A0A7V3LHG4-F1
#
_cell.length_a   1.000
_cell.length_b   1.000
_cell.length_c   1.000
_cell.angle_alpha   90.00
_cell.angle_beta   90.00
_cell.angle_gamma   90.00
#
_symmetry.space_group_name_H-M   'P 1'
#
loop_
_entity.id
_entity.type
_entity.pdbx_description
1 polymer ?
#
loop_
_entity_poly.entity_id
_entity_poly.type
_entity_poly.pdbx_seq_one_letter_code
_entity_poly.pdbx_strand_id
1 'polypeptide(L)'
;MMRFQCYEAIGVAIGEAGNAAAADHLIEDVLYWRFQYPDIQGATDEWETVVNPYHLPKIRCWMHIIESNPALYERLAAALNVQLRLGGVYIADTDLFQRDVTRFLNADIGPIYFVAKQLLRAFPVYFNDLGAEGELRAVSTEIDEICGRRDSLMHFLRKQSHAESSNRLVDFSRAVLRYWITLDPSGLKPYLSANTYAAVEREREWAEEPHEVLMALRAFAPAGPDLEVEQFLDWLADLHPQQLHALLEQLPQTDGSQSRGPRRVALMVRTHQLLEQKYSLSADGVGEAVARHLRLSASTRAAFAKALVAWQRKPDPATRRRLLEAALTVLEELKAIILSPIKSVAVENIYQKRHIAAGIPSMYGTYTEPKFDALGLSFRVERLVGRLLEDLVAEGLEPCVTRESLRRMAADIRLFERALSVDGIDSRHLAANLRLLESALSSHNFSFHQYKNVFQFIVASVTELSRTSILSHDQILHTVLEHDPRQCHARGMSLDAVAEMVLREVLVSALGMQSLDRYVSAALRQISTLAGKLSNHALTRMMNYDPKRLISPIHEPKPGIDDQ
;
A
#
# COMPACT_ATOMS: atom_id res chain seq x y z
N MET A 1 10.77 -18.38 25.01
CA MET A 1 11.93 -18.15 24.12
C MET A 1 12.52 -19.47 23.59
N MET A 2 12.89 -20.43 24.46
CA MET A 2 13.49 -21.72 24.06
C MET A 2 12.70 -22.51 23.00
N ARG A 3 11.35 -22.51 23.06
CA ARG A 3 10.53 -23.21 22.05
C ARG A 3 10.68 -22.65 20.63
N PHE A 4 10.72 -21.32 20.47
CA PHE A 4 10.89 -20.71 19.14
C PHE A 4 12.26 -21.02 18.55
N GLN A 5 13.30 -21.02 19.38
CA GLN A 5 14.65 -21.41 18.97
C GLN A 5 14.71 -22.87 18.50
N CYS A 6 14.01 -23.80 19.16
CA CYS A 6 13.92 -25.18 18.69
C CYS A 6 13.20 -25.29 17.33
N TYR A 7 12.04 -24.64 17.18
CA TYR A 7 11.29 -24.65 15.91
C TYR A 7 12.10 -24.03 14.77
N GLU A 8 12.75 -22.90 15.04
CA GLU A 8 13.63 -22.24 14.09
C GLU A 8 14.77 -23.14 13.66
N ALA A 9 15.51 -23.74 14.61
CA ALA A 9 16.62 -24.63 14.29
C ALA A 9 16.18 -25.85 13.47
N ILE A 10 15.06 -26.48 13.83
CA ILE A 10 14.51 -27.62 13.09
C ILE A 10 14.06 -27.20 11.70
N GLY A 11 13.32 -26.09 11.58
CA GLY A 11 12.81 -25.61 10.30
C GLY A 11 13.91 -25.16 9.35
N VAL A 12 14.91 -24.44 9.85
CA VAL A 12 16.08 -24.07 9.05
C VAL A 12 16.82 -25.32 8.56
N ALA A 13 17.06 -26.31 9.43
CA ALA A 13 17.73 -27.55 9.04
C ALA A 13 16.95 -28.34 7.98
N ILE A 14 15.61 -28.38 8.06
CA ILE A 14 14.76 -29.00 7.04
C ILE A 14 14.85 -28.25 5.71
N GLY A 15 14.83 -26.91 5.76
CA GLY A 15 14.97 -26.05 4.59
C GLY A 15 16.29 -26.24 3.86
N GLU A 16 17.40 -26.24 4.60
CA GLU A 16 18.74 -26.51 4.08
C GLU A 16 18.86 -27.93 3.48
N ALA A 17 18.19 -28.91 4.08
CA ALA A 17 18.13 -30.28 3.57
C ALA A 17 17.20 -30.44 2.34
N GLY A 18 16.32 -29.48 2.07
CA GLY A 18 15.35 -29.53 0.97
C GLY A 18 14.31 -30.65 1.12
N ASN A 19 13.99 -31.07 2.34
CA ASN A 19 13.09 -32.20 2.58
C ASN A 19 11.62 -31.77 2.59
N ALA A 20 10.93 -31.99 1.46
CA ALA A 20 9.52 -31.63 1.28
C ALA A 20 8.57 -32.22 2.32
N ALA A 21 8.66 -33.53 2.56
CA ALA A 21 7.75 -34.20 3.50
C ALA A 21 7.94 -33.71 4.95
N ALA A 22 9.20 -33.47 5.35
CA ALA A 22 9.48 -32.91 6.67
C ALA A 22 9.01 -31.44 6.79
N ALA A 23 9.11 -30.66 5.71
CA ALA A 23 8.62 -29.29 5.69
C ALA A 23 7.10 -29.23 5.80
N ASP A 24 6.38 -30.08 5.07
CA ASP A 24 4.91 -30.16 5.17
C ASP A 24 4.46 -30.51 6.59
N HIS A 25 5.08 -31.51 7.21
CA HIS A 25 4.79 -31.88 8.61
C HIS A 25 5.10 -30.74 9.58
N LEU A 26 6.23 -30.04 9.40
CA LEU A 26 6.58 -28.89 10.22
C LEU A 26 5.54 -27.77 10.07
N ILE A 27 5.10 -27.49 8.84
CA ILE A 27 4.10 -26.44 8.58
C ILE A 27 2.79 -26.77 9.30
N GLU A 28 2.30 -28.00 9.19
CA GLU A 28 1.10 -28.46 9.90
C GLU A 28 1.24 -28.30 11.41
N ASP A 29 2.36 -28.76 11.98
CA ASP A 29 2.65 -28.61 13.42
C ASP A 29 2.70 -27.14 13.84
N VAL A 30 3.33 -26.28 13.03
CA VAL A 30 3.48 -24.85 13.32
C VAL A 30 2.14 -24.12 13.26
N LEU A 31 1.26 -24.51 12.34
CA LEU A 31 -0.08 -23.93 12.16
C LEU A 31 -1.10 -24.43 13.18
N TYR A 32 -0.90 -25.62 13.75
CA TYR A 32 -1.75 -26.15 14.82
C TYR A 32 -1.77 -25.25 16.06
N TRP A 33 -0.65 -24.58 16.37
CA TRP A 33 -0.56 -23.70 17.53
C TRP A 33 -1.11 -22.30 17.25
N ARG A 34 -1.83 -21.74 18.23
CA ARG A 34 -2.32 -20.37 18.18
C ARG A 34 -1.20 -19.36 17.93
N PHE A 35 -1.45 -18.44 17.00
CA PHE A 35 -0.51 -17.38 16.68
C PHE A 35 -0.42 -16.34 17.82
N GLN A 36 0.73 -15.69 17.92
CA GLN A 36 0.99 -14.65 18.91
C GLN A 36 0.75 -13.28 18.25
N TYR A 37 -0.44 -12.72 18.47
CA TYR A 37 -0.82 -11.39 17.98
C TYR A 37 -0.24 -10.30 18.90
N PRO A 38 -0.21 -9.03 18.45
CA PRO A 38 0.29 -7.93 19.27
C PRO A 38 -0.43 -7.82 20.63
N ASP A 39 -1.74 -8.12 20.67
CA ASP A 39 -2.59 -8.08 21.86
C ASP A 39 -2.34 -6.82 22.72
N ILE A 40 -2.38 -5.64 22.10
CA ILE A 40 -1.98 -4.37 22.74
C ILE A 40 -2.99 -3.97 23.83
N GLN A 41 -2.49 -3.68 25.03
CA GLN A 41 -3.30 -3.42 26.24
C GLN A 41 -3.27 -1.97 26.74
N GLY A 42 -2.77 -1.04 25.94
CA GLY A 42 -2.59 0.35 26.37
C GLY A 42 -1.14 0.79 26.32
N ALA A 43 -0.86 1.82 27.12
CA ALA A 43 0.49 2.26 27.40
C ALA A 43 0.69 2.52 28.90
N THR A 44 1.93 2.50 29.37
CA THR A 44 2.30 2.79 30.75
C THR A 44 2.33 4.30 31.01
N ASP A 45 2.45 4.71 32.28
CA ASP A 45 2.64 6.12 32.64
C ASP A 45 3.98 6.67 32.14
N GLU A 46 4.95 5.77 31.95
CA GLU A 46 6.24 6.00 31.31
C GLU A 46 6.16 5.99 29.77
N TRP A 47 4.96 5.94 29.20
CA TRP A 47 4.64 6.03 27.76
C TRP A 47 4.96 4.78 26.93
N GLU A 48 5.38 3.68 27.57
CA GLU A 48 5.69 2.41 26.90
C GLU A 48 4.42 1.68 26.46
N THR A 49 4.40 1.15 25.26
CA THR A 49 3.28 0.36 24.74
C THR A 49 3.28 -1.03 25.34
N VAL A 50 2.16 -1.41 25.97
CA VAL A 50 2.01 -2.75 26.53
C VAL A 50 1.61 -3.72 25.42
N VAL A 51 2.58 -4.48 24.92
CA VAL A 51 2.43 -5.43 23.80
C VAL A 51 2.82 -6.85 24.20
N ASN A 52 2.24 -7.86 23.56
CA ASN A 52 2.63 -9.25 23.74
C ASN A 52 4.13 -9.47 23.42
N PRO A 53 4.97 -9.86 24.40
CA PRO A 53 6.41 -10.00 24.19
C PRO A 53 6.79 -11.17 23.26
N TYR A 54 5.85 -12.05 22.94
CA TYR A 54 6.06 -13.19 22.04
C TYR A 54 5.64 -12.91 20.59
N HIS A 55 4.98 -11.78 20.32
CA HIS A 55 4.50 -11.41 18.98
C HIS A 55 5.65 -11.32 17.97
N LEU A 56 6.57 -10.38 18.18
CA LEU A 56 7.67 -10.14 17.25
C LEU A 56 8.67 -11.32 17.17
N PRO A 57 9.05 -11.98 18.29
CA PRO A 57 9.86 -13.20 18.22
C PRO A 57 9.23 -14.34 17.42
N LYS A 58 7.90 -14.49 17.43
CA LYS A 58 7.20 -15.51 16.64
C LYS A 58 7.29 -15.20 15.14
N ILE A 59 7.09 -13.92 14.76
CA ILE A 59 7.25 -13.47 13.36
C ILE A 59 8.67 -13.74 12.87
N ARG A 60 9.69 -13.33 13.64
CA ARG A 60 11.11 -13.56 13.31
C ARG A 60 11.42 -15.04 13.12
N CYS A 61 10.96 -15.89 14.04
CA CYS A 61 11.12 -17.34 13.93
C CYS A 61 10.57 -17.89 12.61
N TRP A 62 9.37 -17.47 12.19
CA TRP A 62 8.79 -17.93 10.92
C TRP A 62 9.55 -17.38 9.72
N MET A 63 9.96 -16.11 9.75
CA MET A 63 10.78 -15.52 8.70
C MET A 63 12.11 -16.26 8.53
N HIS A 64 12.82 -16.58 9.62
CA HIS A 64 14.09 -17.31 9.55
C HIS A 64 13.92 -18.71 8.94
N ILE A 65 12.82 -19.41 9.24
CA ILE A 65 12.51 -20.69 8.62
C ILE A 65 12.29 -20.51 7.12
N ILE A 66 11.46 -19.53 6.71
CA ILE A 66 11.18 -19.27 5.30
C ILE A 66 12.46 -18.91 4.53
N GLU A 67 13.32 -18.08 5.13
CA GLU A 67 14.60 -17.64 4.55
C GLU A 67 15.53 -18.80 4.17
N SER A 68 15.49 -19.91 4.90
CA SER A 68 16.34 -21.07 4.64
C SER A 68 16.07 -21.72 3.28
N ASN A 69 14.81 -21.73 2.84
CA ASN A 69 14.39 -22.23 1.54
C ASN A 69 13.01 -21.67 1.15
N PRO A 70 12.95 -20.46 0.55
CA PRO A 70 11.68 -19.78 0.30
C PRO A 70 10.72 -20.57 -0.59
N ALA A 71 11.24 -21.28 -1.61
CA ALA A 71 10.43 -22.12 -2.49
C ALA A 71 9.75 -23.27 -1.74
N LEU A 72 10.47 -23.90 -0.81
CA LEU A 72 9.93 -24.98 0.03
C LEU A 72 8.88 -24.46 1.03
N TYR A 73 9.07 -23.24 1.54
CA TYR A 73 8.26 -22.64 2.60
C TYR A 73 7.24 -21.60 2.11
N GLU A 74 6.83 -21.65 0.84
CA GLU A 74 5.81 -20.74 0.29
C GLU A 74 4.51 -20.75 1.11
N ARG A 75 4.02 -21.94 1.49
CA ARG A 75 2.82 -22.11 2.32
C ARG A 75 2.98 -21.46 3.70
N LEU A 76 4.17 -21.51 4.29
CA LEU A 76 4.46 -20.86 5.57
C LEU A 76 4.51 -19.33 5.43
N ALA A 77 5.05 -18.82 4.31
CA ALA A 77 5.05 -17.39 4.01
C ALA A 77 3.63 -16.85 3.79
N ALA A 78 2.79 -17.58 3.06
CA ALA A 78 1.37 -17.27 2.88
C ALA A 78 0.62 -17.31 4.23
N ALA A 79 0.90 -18.31 5.07
CA ALA A 79 0.33 -18.39 6.41
C ALA A 79 0.75 -17.21 7.30
N LEU A 80 2.03 -16.82 7.27
CA LEU A 80 2.48 -15.63 8.00
C LEU A 80 1.74 -14.39 7.50
N ASN A 81 1.61 -14.21 6.18
CA ASN A 81 0.87 -13.08 5.61
C ASN A 81 -0.58 -13.04 6.12
N VAL A 82 -1.28 -14.19 6.11
CA VAL A 82 -2.64 -14.30 6.64
C VAL A 82 -2.72 -13.90 8.12
N GLN A 83 -1.81 -14.42 8.95
CA GLN A 83 -1.80 -14.10 10.38
C GLN A 83 -1.61 -12.59 10.61
N LEU A 84 -0.71 -11.95 9.85
CA LEU A 84 -0.48 -10.50 9.95
C LEU A 84 -1.69 -9.68 9.49
N ARG A 85 -2.43 -10.11 8.46
CA ARG A 85 -3.68 -9.43 8.04
C ARG A 85 -4.81 -9.62 9.04
N LEU A 86 -4.87 -10.79 9.68
CA LEU A 86 -5.91 -11.09 10.66
C LEU A 86 -5.76 -10.29 11.95
N GLY A 87 -4.56 -10.24 12.52
CA GLY A 87 -4.34 -9.64 13.84
C GLY A 87 -3.40 -8.43 13.87
N GLY A 88 -2.91 -7.97 12.72
CA GLY A 88 -2.01 -6.83 12.62
C GLY A 88 -0.59 -7.12 13.12
N VAL A 89 0.22 -6.07 13.10
CA VAL A 89 1.61 -6.11 13.55
C VAL A 89 1.95 -4.85 14.33
N TYR A 90 2.74 -5.02 15.39
CA TYR A 90 3.36 -3.92 16.13
C TYR A 90 4.87 -4.02 16.01
N ILE A 91 5.50 -2.95 15.52
CA ILE A 91 6.96 -2.84 15.39
C ILE A 91 7.37 -1.46 15.88
N ALA A 92 8.24 -1.42 16.89
CA ALA A 92 8.89 -0.19 17.29
C ALA A 92 10.14 0.04 16.41
N ASP A 93 10.50 1.30 16.20
CA ASP A 93 11.74 1.66 15.50
C ASP A 93 12.97 1.04 16.18
N THR A 94 12.89 0.84 17.50
CA THR A 94 13.96 0.26 18.30
C THR A 94 14.16 -1.24 18.07
N ASP A 95 13.19 -1.92 17.46
CA ASP A 95 13.32 -3.33 17.10
C ASP A 95 14.27 -3.56 15.93
N LEU A 96 14.60 -2.51 15.16
CA LEU A 96 15.46 -2.56 13.97
C LEU A 96 15.06 -3.64 12.97
N PHE A 97 13.75 -3.81 12.77
CA PHE A 97 13.18 -4.86 11.93
C PHE A 97 13.55 -4.72 10.44
N GLN A 98 14.07 -3.57 10.01
CA GLN A 98 14.68 -3.38 8.70
C GLN A 98 15.82 -4.38 8.44
N ARG A 99 16.54 -4.80 9.48
CA ARG A 99 17.57 -5.85 9.41
C ARG A 99 16.98 -7.21 9.05
N ASP A 100 15.83 -7.56 9.66
CA ASP A 100 15.12 -8.80 9.38
C ASP A 100 14.61 -8.82 7.93
N VAL A 101 14.03 -7.71 7.46
CA VAL A 101 13.62 -7.56 6.05
C VAL A 101 14.81 -7.69 5.10
N THR A 102 15.94 -7.07 5.42
CA THR A 102 17.17 -7.17 4.61
C THR A 102 17.68 -8.61 4.53
N ARG A 103 17.68 -9.35 5.66
CA ARG A 103 18.06 -10.76 5.66
C ARG A 103 17.12 -11.59 4.79
N PHE A 104 15.82 -11.33 4.90
CA PHE A 104 14.79 -11.95 4.06
C PHE A 104 14.99 -11.68 2.56
N LEU A 105 15.27 -10.43 2.19
CA LEU A 105 15.56 -10.01 0.80
C LEU A 105 16.89 -10.57 0.25
N ASN A 106 17.78 -11.01 1.12
CA ASN A 106 19.02 -11.69 0.76
C ASN A 106 18.88 -13.21 0.58
N ALA A 107 17.70 -13.78 0.89
CA ALA A 107 17.34 -15.14 0.51
C ALA A 107 16.85 -15.20 -0.96
N ASP A 108 16.78 -16.40 -1.54
CA ASP A 108 16.26 -16.60 -2.90
C ASP A 108 14.73 -16.55 -2.92
N ILE A 109 14.18 -15.34 -2.85
CA ILE A 109 12.73 -15.11 -2.87
C ILE A 109 12.13 -15.13 -4.28
N GLY A 110 12.93 -15.27 -5.33
CA GLY A 110 12.49 -15.25 -6.72
C GLY A 110 11.35 -16.22 -7.03
N PRO A 111 11.43 -17.50 -6.60
CA PRO A 111 10.39 -18.50 -6.83
C PRO A 111 9.04 -18.15 -6.20
N ILE A 112 9.03 -17.39 -5.09
CA ILE A 112 7.83 -17.04 -4.33
C ILE A 112 7.60 -15.53 -4.30
N TYR A 113 8.12 -14.78 -5.28
CA TYR A 113 8.25 -13.33 -5.20
C TYR A 113 6.93 -12.62 -4.90
N PHE A 114 5.82 -13.07 -5.49
CA PHE A 114 4.50 -12.55 -5.18
C PHE A 114 4.15 -12.73 -3.69
N VAL A 115 4.22 -13.95 -3.15
CA VAL A 115 3.90 -14.25 -1.74
C VAL A 115 4.85 -13.52 -0.80
N ALA A 116 6.15 -13.53 -1.10
CA ALA A 116 7.17 -12.79 -0.35
C ALA A 116 6.85 -11.29 -0.29
N LYS A 117 6.48 -10.69 -1.41
CA LYS A 117 6.14 -9.27 -1.49
C LYS A 117 4.83 -8.95 -0.76
N GLN A 118 3.83 -9.83 -0.82
CA GLN A 118 2.60 -9.72 -0.03
C GLN A 118 2.90 -9.75 1.47
N LEU A 119 3.72 -10.70 1.93
CA LEU A 119 4.19 -10.79 3.30
C LEU A 119 4.89 -9.51 3.73
N LEU A 120 5.89 -9.09 2.95
CA LEU A 120 6.70 -7.91 3.26
C LEU A 120 5.88 -6.62 3.28
N ARG A 121 4.84 -6.51 2.45
CA ARG A 121 3.91 -5.36 2.41
C ARG A 121 3.16 -5.16 3.74
N ALA A 122 2.99 -6.21 4.54
CA ALA A 122 2.32 -6.12 5.83
C ALA A 122 3.15 -5.41 6.92
N PHE A 123 4.45 -5.19 6.69
CA PHE A 123 5.33 -4.57 7.69
C PHE A 123 5.45 -3.05 7.50
N PRO A 124 5.13 -2.23 8.51
CA PRO A 124 5.20 -0.76 8.44
C PRO A 124 6.62 -0.26 8.77
N VAL A 125 7.63 -0.73 8.04
CA VAL A 125 9.05 -0.49 8.38
C VAL A 125 9.84 0.23 7.29
N TYR A 126 9.22 0.60 6.17
CA TYR A 126 9.87 1.14 4.96
C TYR A 126 10.19 2.64 5.06
N PHE A 127 11.00 2.96 6.06
CA PHE A 127 11.58 4.28 6.31
C PHE A 127 13.06 4.15 6.65
N ASN A 128 13.82 5.20 6.34
CA ASN A 128 15.27 5.21 6.52
C ASN A 128 15.67 5.91 7.82
N ASP A 129 14.89 6.90 8.27
CA ASP A 129 15.16 7.67 9.49
C ASP A 129 14.52 6.99 10.71
N LEU A 130 15.35 6.60 11.67
CA LEU A 130 14.93 6.00 12.94
C LEU A 130 14.54 7.08 13.96
N GLY A 131 13.42 6.87 14.64
CA GLY A 131 12.88 7.80 15.63
C GLY A 131 12.14 8.99 15.02
N ALA A 132 11.59 9.85 15.88
CA ALA A 132 11.08 11.16 15.46
C ALA A 132 12.24 12.15 15.29
N GLU A 133 12.68 12.34 14.05
CA GLU A 133 13.72 13.28 13.63
C GLU A 133 13.16 14.33 12.64
N GLY A 134 13.98 15.34 12.32
CA GLY A 134 13.65 16.37 11.32
C GLY A 134 12.35 17.11 11.61
N GLU A 135 11.47 17.19 10.61
CA GLU A 135 10.20 17.92 10.71
C GLU A 135 9.25 17.29 11.74
N LEU A 136 9.17 15.96 11.81
CA LEU A 136 8.28 15.26 12.75
C LEU A 136 8.64 15.61 14.20
N ARG A 137 9.94 15.73 14.50
CA ARG A 137 10.42 16.17 15.80
C ARG A 137 10.03 17.62 16.09
N ALA A 138 10.15 18.50 15.10
CA ALA A 138 9.86 19.92 15.24
C ALA A 138 8.36 20.14 15.54
N VAL A 139 7.47 19.60 14.71
CA VAL A 139 6.02 19.80 14.85
C VAL A 139 5.46 19.18 16.13
N SER A 140 5.93 18.00 16.52
CA SER A 140 5.52 17.34 17.77
C SER A 140 6.10 18.01 19.02
N THR A 141 7.22 18.72 18.91
CA THR A 141 7.73 19.53 20.02
C THR A 141 6.93 20.82 20.17
N GLU A 142 6.65 21.48 19.05
CA GLU A 142 5.90 22.74 19.04
C GLU A 142 4.48 22.56 19.59
N ILE A 143 3.79 21.47 19.23
CA ILE A 143 2.42 21.20 19.70
C ILE A 143 2.33 20.98 21.22
N ASP A 144 3.36 20.41 21.84
CA ASP A 144 3.48 20.26 23.31
C ASP A 144 3.83 21.62 23.96
N GLU A 145 4.71 22.39 23.33
CA GLU A 145 5.22 23.66 23.87
C GLU A 145 4.24 24.83 23.77
N ILE A 146 3.35 24.85 22.77
CA ILE A 146 2.40 25.94 22.55
C ILE A 146 1.43 26.12 23.73
N CYS A 147 1.15 25.06 24.49
CA CYS A 147 0.35 25.10 25.71
C CYS A 147 1.21 25.13 27.00
N GLY A 148 2.52 25.41 26.87
CA GLY A 148 3.45 25.38 27.98
C GLY A 148 3.62 23.99 28.61
N ARG A 149 3.40 22.92 27.83
CA ARG A 149 3.43 21.51 28.27
C ARG A 149 2.42 21.16 29.36
N ARG A 150 1.30 21.87 29.40
CA ARG A 150 0.19 21.63 30.33
C ARG A 150 -0.94 20.76 29.75
N ASP A 151 -0.89 20.51 28.45
CA ASP A 151 -1.79 19.58 27.77
C ASP A 151 -1.21 18.17 27.89
N SER A 152 -1.76 17.37 28.81
CA SER A 152 -1.24 16.03 29.10
C SER A 152 -1.30 15.09 27.89
N LEU A 153 -2.29 15.25 27.01
CA LEU A 153 -2.42 14.44 25.80
C LEU A 153 -1.29 14.74 24.81
N MET A 154 -1.03 16.02 24.55
CA MET A 154 0.03 16.42 23.62
C MET A 154 1.41 16.09 24.19
N HIS A 155 1.58 16.23 25.50
CA HIS A 155 2.81 15.82 26.17
C HIS A 155 3.06 14.31 25.98
N PHE A 156 2.05 13.48 26.24
CA PHE A 156 2.13 12.03 26.08
C PHE A 156 2.46 11.64 24.63
N LEU A 157 1.73 12.19 23.66
CA LEU A 157 1.95 11.92 22.23
C LEU A 157 3.38 12.25 21.80
N ARG A 158 3.89 13.43 22.17
CA ARG A 158 5.28 13.81 21.88
C ARG A 158 6.26 12.83 22.51
N LYS A 159 6.08 12.49 23.79
CA LYS A 159 6.99 11.61 24.50
C LYS A 159 7.05 10.23 23.90
N GLN A 160 5.89 9.64 23.59
CA GLN A 160 5.81 8.37 22.89
C GLN A 160 6.45 8.46 21.51
N SER A 161 6.15 9.51 20.74
CA SER A 161 6.78 9.76 19.43
C SER A 161 8.30 9.86 19.50
N HIS A 162 8.88 10.43 20.56
CA HIS A 162 10.34 10.65 20.67
C HIS A 162 11.09 9.50 21.32
N ALA A 163 10.45 8.73 22.20
CA ALA A 163 11.06 7.67 22.99
C ALA A 163 10.75 6.27 22.42
N GLU A 164 9.53 6.04 21.97
CA GLU A 164 9.01 4.75 21.51
C GLU A 164 8.27 4.91 20.17
N SER A 165 8.97 5.45 19.17
CA SER A 165 8.41 5.60 17.83
C SER A 165 7.99 4.23 17.29
N SER A 166 6.74 4.11 16.83
CA SER A 166 6.19 2.87 16.27
C SER A 166 5.05 3.17 15.31
N ASN A 167 4.65 2.16 14.54
CA ASN A 167 3.53 2.26 13.60
C ASN A 167 2.18 2.58 14.29
N ARG A 168 2.06 2.32 15.60
CA ARG A 168 0.87 2.64 16.41
C ARG A 168 0.55 4.14 16.44
N LEU A 169 1.57 5.00 16.24
CA LEU A 169 1.40 6.45 16.30
C LEU A 169 0.50 7.00 15.19
N VAL A 170 0.37 6.29 14.06
CA VAL A 170 -0.55 6.69 12.97
C VAL A 170 -2.00 6.66 13.48
N ASP A 171 -2.43 5.55 14.06
CA ASP A 171 -3.79 5.44 14.58
C ASP A 171 -4.00 6.30 15.84
N PHE A 172 -2.97 6.43 16.67
CA PHE A 172 -3.05 7.30 17.84
C PHE A 172 -3.24 8.77 17.46
N SER A 173 -2.44 9.28 16.51
CA SER A 173 -2.60 10.66 16.01
C SER A 173 -3.96 10.89 15.36
N ARG A 174 -4.52 9.89 14.66
CA ARG A 174 -5.88 9.94 14.13
C ARG A 174 -6.95 9.95 15.23
N ALA A 175 -6.74 9.17 16.30
CA ALA A 175 -7.63 9.16 17.47
C ALA A 175 -7.62 10.51 18.21
N VAL A 176 -6.48 11.21 18.26
CA VAL A 176 -6.39 12.58 18.79
C VAL A 176 -7.24 13.54 17.95
N LEU A 177 -7.12 13.51 16.62
CA LEU A 177 -7.94 14.35 15.74
C LEU A 177 -9.43 14.04 15.89
N ARG A 178 -9.80 12.75 16.01
CA ARG A 178 -11.17 12.33 16.30
C ARG A 178 -11.66 12.90 17.63
N TYR A 179 -10.87 12.79 18.69
CA TYR A 179 -11.21 13.38 19.99
C TYR A 179 -11.39 14.90 19.89
N TRP A 180 -10.52 15.61 19.17
CA TRP A 180 -10.69 17.06 19.00
C TRP A 180 -11.96 17.43 18.25
N ILE A 181 -12.36 16.70 17.20
CA ILE A 181 -13.62 17.01 16.49
C ILE A 181 -14.87 16.56 17.26
N THR A 182 -14.82 15.49 18.07
CA THR A 182 -16.01 14.96 18.79
C THR A 182 -16.14 15.41 20.24
N LEU A 183 -15.03 15.82 20.87
CA LEU A 183 -14.86 15.96 22.32
C LEU A 183 -15.15 14.69 23.13
N ASP A 184 -15.22 13.53 22.48
CA ASP A 184 -15.39 12.22 23.11
C ASP A 184 -14.02 11.53 23.26
N PRO A 185 -13.49 11.39 24.50
CA PRO A 185 -12.18 10.78 24.72
C PRO A 185 -12.19 9.25 24.60
N SER A 186 -13.36 8.60 24.46
CA SER A 186 -13.49 7.13 24.48
C SER A 186 -12.52 6.41 23.53
N GLY A 187 -12.29 6.98 22.34
CA GLY A 187 -11.37 6.47 21.33
C GLY A 187 -9.88 6.55 21.70
N LEU A 188 -9.50 7.34 22.71
CA LEU A 188 -8.12 7.46 23.18
C LEU A 188 -7.72 6.36 24.18
N LYS A 189 -8.71 5.71 24.81
CA LYS A 189 -8.48 4.70 25.85
C LYS A 189 -7.48 3.60 25.47
N PRO A 190 -7.47 3.08 24.22
CA PRO A 190 -6.47 2.08 23.84
C PRO A 190 -5.04 2.60 23.84
N TYR A 191 -4.79 3.92 23.73
CA TYR A 191 -3.46 4.48 23.52
C TYR A 191 -2.81 5.06 24.78
N LEU A 192 -3.61 5.31 25.81
CA LEU A 192 -3.19 6.04 27.00
C LEU A 192 -3.12 5.12 28.23
N SER A 193 -2.30 5.52 29.20
CA SER A 193 -2.38 4.98 30.55
C SER A 193 -3.66 5.43 31.26
N ALA A 194 -4.05 4.71 32.32
CA ALA A 194 -5.24 5.07 33.11
C ALA A 194 -5.12 6.49 33.70
N ASN A 195 -3.93 6.89 34.16
CA ASN A 195 -3.70 8.21 34.73
C ASN A 195 -3.75 9.31 33.66
N THR A 196 -3.14 9.08 32.50
CA THR A 196 -3.16 10.03 31.38
C THR A 196 -4.58 10.19 30.84
N TYR A 197 -5.32 9.09 30.67
CA TYR A 197 -6.72 9.14 30.23
C TYR A 197 -7.58 9.96 31.21
N ALA A 198 -7.44 9.74 32.51
CA ALA A 198 -8.16 10.53 33.52
C ALA A 198 -7.72 12.00 33.54
N ALA A 199 -6.47 12.31 33.18
CA ALA A 199 -6.01 13.69 33.01
C ALA A 199 -6.70 14.35 31.81
N VAL A 200 -6.79 13.67 30.65
CA VAL A 200 -7.51 14.17 29.47
C VAL A 200 -8.98 14.50 29.78
N GLU A 201 -9.65 13.67 30.58
CA GLU A 201 -11.04 13.93 30.98
C GLU A 201 -11.16 15.21 31.85
N ARG A 202 -10.18 15.47 32.73
CA ARG A 202 -10.16 16.67 33.57
C ARG A 202 -9.74 17.92 32.81
N GLU A 203 -8.91 17.76 31.78
CA GLU A 203 -8.29 18.83 31.02
C GLU A 203 -8.98 19.08 29.67
N ARG A 204 -10.30 18.84 29.59
CA ARG A 204 -11.09 18.98 28.36
C ARG A 204 -10.97 20.36 27.71
N GLU A 205 -10.75 21.41 28.49
CA GLU A 205 -10.49 22.78 28.05
C GLU A 205 -9.40 22.87 26.96
N TRP A 206 -8.39 21.98 26.97
CA TRP A 206 -7.38 21.95 25.91
C TRP A 206 -7.91 21.46 24.57
N ALA A 207 -9.04 20.75 24.51
CA ALA A 207 -9.62 20.27 23.26
C ALA A 207 -10.68 21.22 22.67
N GLU A 208 -11.20 22.18 23.44
CA GLU A 208 -12.30 23.07 23.03
C GLU A 208 -11.90 23.97 21.85
N GLU A 209 -10.74 24.62 21.93
CA GLU A 209 -10.30 25.51 20.86
C GLU A 209 -9.96 24.77 19.54
N PRO A 210 -9.24 23.63 19.53
CA PRO A 210 -9.12 22.79 18.35
C PRO A 210 -10.47 22.29 17.82
N HIS A 211 -11.43 21.97 18.70
CA HIS A 211 -12.77 21.55 18.32
C HIS A 211 -13.48 22.62 17.51
N GLU A 212 -13.51 23.87 18.00
CA GLU A 212 -14.14 24.99 17.29
C GLU A 212 -13.53 25.20 15.90
N VAL A 213 -12.20 25.13 15.79
CA VAL A 213 -11.49 25.24 14.52
C VAL A 213 -11.87 24.11 13.56
N LEU A 214 -11.86 22.86 14.03
CA LEU A 214 -12.21 21.71 13.20
C LEU A 214 -13.69 21.75 12.77
N MET A 215 -14.59 22.18 13.65
CA MET A 215 -16.01 22.39 13.33
C MET A 215 -16.19 23.49 12.27
N ALA A 216 -15.43 24.58 12.36
CA ALA A 216 -15.47 25.63 11.35
C ALA A 216 -14.90 25.18 10.00
N LEU A 217 -13.84 24.36 9.99
CA LEU A 217 -13.26 23.80 8.77
C LEU A 217 -14.23 22.88 8.01
N ARG A 218 -15.19 22.25 8.69
CA ARG A 218 -16.22 21.42 8.03
C ARG A 218 -17.03 22.18 6.98
N ALA A 219 -17.19 23.50 7.13
CA ALA A 219 -17.89 24.32 6.13
C ALA A 219 -17.19 24.35 4.75
N PHE A 220 -15.89 24.03 4.70
CA PHE A 220 -15.08 24.04 3.48
C PHE A 220 -14.93 22.65 2.85
N ALA A 221 -15.44 21.59 3.50
CA ALA A 221 -15.32 20.23 3.00
C ALA A 221 -16.21 20.00 1.75
N PRO A 222 -15.85 19.10 0.82
CA PRO A 222 -16.56 18.91 -0.46
C PRO A 222 -18.04 18.53 -0.34
N ALA A 223 -18.43 17.90 0.77
CA ALA A 223 -19.82 17.53 1.07
C ALA A 223 -20.46 18.42 2.15
N GLY A 224 -19.80 19.51 2.54
CA GLY A 224 -20.26 20.43 3.57
C GLY A 224 -20.21 19.86 4.99
N PRO A 225 -20.95 20.48 5.94
CA PRO A 225 -20.83 20.20 7.37
C PRO A 225 -21.32 18.82 7.82
N ASP A 226 -22.19 18.20 7.02
CA ASP A 226 -22.83 16.90 7.32
C ASP A 226 -21.92 15.69 6.99
N LEU A 227 -20.69 15.95 6.52
CA LEU A 227 -19.73 14.89 6.26
C LEU A 227 -19.44 14.09 7.54
N GLU A 228 -19.45 12.77 7.42
CA GLU A 228 -19.10 11.88 8.53
C GLU A 228 -17.69 12.20 9.05
N VAL A 229 -17.48 12.05 10.37
CA VAL A 229 -16.21 12.41 11.03
C VAL A 229 -15.00 11.79 10.33
N GLU A 230 -15.08 10.50 9.98
CA GLU A 230 -13.96 9.79 9.36
C GLU A 230 -13.63 10.33 7.97
N GLN A 231 -14.64 10.58 7.14
CA GLN A 231 -14.46 11.13 5.80
C GLN A 231 -13.93 12.57 5.85
N PHE A 232 -14.32 13.34 6.87
CA PHE A 232 -13.77 14.67 7.12
C PHE A 232 -12.29 14.61 7.52
N LEU A 233 -11.91 13.66 8.38
CA LEU A 233 -10.51 13.48 8.76
C LEU A 233 -9.65 13.00 7.59
N ASP A 234 -10.18 12.15 6.70
CA ASP A 234 -9.50 11.74 5.47
C ASP A 234 -9.24 12.95 4.56
N TRP A 235 -10.28 13.76 4.31
CA TRP A 235 -10.13 15.00 3.55
C TRP A 235 -9.08 15.94 4.17
N LEU A 236 -9.09 16.09 5.50
CA LEU A 236 -8.15 16.95 6.21
C LEU A 236 -6.70 16.44 6.11
N ALA A 237 -6.51 15.12 6.20
CA ALA A 237 -5.20 14.48 6.05
C ALA A 237 -4.65 14.62 4.62
N ASP A 238 -5.51 14.64 3.61
CA ASP A 238 -5.14 14.80 2.19
C ASP A 238 -4.75 16.25 1.80
N LEU A 239 -5.05 17.25 2.65
CA LEU A 239 -4.73 18.64 2.34
C LEU A 239 -3.22 18.92 2.39
N HIS A 240 -2.72 19.59 1.35
CA HIS A 240 -1.36 20.11 1.37
C HIS A 240 -1.21 21.18 2.48
N PRO A 241 -0.06 21.27 3.19
CA PRO A 241 0.09 22.18 4.33
C PRO A 241 -0.28 23.65 4.03
N GLN A 242 0.07 24.14 2.84
CA GLN A 242 -0.25 25.49 2.36
C GLN A 242 -1.76 25.68 2.11
N GLN A 243 -2.46 24.64 1.64
CA GLN A 243 -3.91 24.69 1.45
C GLN A 243 -4.62 24.75 2.80
N LEU A 244 -4.21 23.90 3.76
CA LEU A 244 -4.75 23.94 5.11
C LEU A 244 -4.50 25.31 5.77
N HIS A 245 -3.30 25.87 5.61
CA HIS A 245 -3.00 27.19 6.14
C HIS A 245 -3.91 28.28 5.56
N ALA A 246 -4.12 28.28 4.23
CA ALA A 246 -5.01 29.22 3.56
C ALA A 246 -6.48 29.07 3.99
N LEU A 247 -6.94 27.86 4.33
CA LEU A 247 -8.28 27.65 4.89
C LEU A 247 -8.38 28.17 6.33
N LEU A 248 -7.35 27.94 7.15
CA LEU A 248 -7.30 28.44 8.52
C LEU A 248 -7.28 29.98 8.59
N GLU A 249 -6.64 30.66 7.64
CA GLU A 249 -6.64 32.13 7.54
C GLU A 249 -8.02 32.71 7.20
N GLN A 250 -8.90 31.93 6.57
CA GLN A 250 -10.27 32.34 6.22
C GLN A 250 -11.25 32.23 7.39
N LEU A 251 -10.85 31.56 8.49
CA LEU A 251 -11.69 31.43 9.66
C LEU A 251 -11.85 32.79 10.37
N PRO A 252 -13.03 33.08 10.94
CA PRO A 252 -13.20 34.29 11.75
C PRO A 252 -12.15 34.33 12.85
N GLN A 253 -11.38 35.42 12.90
CA GLN A 253 -10.46 35.64 14.01
C GLN A 253 -11.30 35.81 15.27
N THR A 254 -11.17 34.89 16.24
CA THR A 254 -11.77 35.08 17.56
C THR A 254 -11.10 36.30 18.21
N ASP A 255 -11.91 37.23 18.72
CA ASP A 255 -11.45 38.46 19.35
C ASP A 255 -10.61 38.13 20.62
N GLY A 256 -9.31 37.93 20.42
CA GLY A 256 -8.35 37.63 21.47
C GLY A 256 -6.96 37.40 20.88
N SER A 257 -5.98 38.19 21.30
CA SER A 257 -4.57 38.17 20.87
C SER A 257 -3.80 36.86 21.18
N GLN A 258 -4.48 35.75 21.51
CA GLN A 258 -3.87 34.52 22.03
C GLN A 258 -4.49 33.21 21.51
N SER A 259 -5.32 33.21 20.46
CA SER A 259 -5.85 31.96 19.90
C SER A 259 -4.71 31.06 19.39
N ARG A 260 -4.62 29.84 19.90
CA ARG A 260 -3.61 28.82 19.55
C ARG A 260 -4.22 27.68 18.73
N GLY A 261 -5.54 27.60 18.65
CA GLY A 261 -6.32 26.53 18.02
C GLY A 261 -5.93 26.27 16.57
N PRO A 262 -5.96 27.28 15.68
CA PRO A 262 -5.59 27.09 14.27
C PRO A 262 -4.18 26.51 14.11
N ARG A 263 -3.22 26.98 14.91
CA ARG A 263 -1.85 26.48 14.90
C ARG A 263 -1.77 25.04 15.41
N ARG A 264 -2.48 24.70 16.50
CA ARG A 264 -2.54 23.34 17.05
C ARG A 264 -3.15 22.35 16.06
N VAL A 265 -4.23 22.72 15.39
CA VAL A 265 -4.84 21.90 14.33
C VAL A 265 -3.85 21.68 13.19
N ALA A 266 -3.22 22.74 12.68
CA ALA A 266 -2.21 22.61 11.62
C ALA A 266 -1.05 21.68 12.02
N LEU A 267 -0.51 21.83 13.24
CA LEU A 267 0.57 21.00 13.75
C LEU A 267 0.15 19.54 13.93
N MET A 268 -1.07 19.28 14.42
CA MET A 268 -1.56 17.92 14.65
C MET A 268 -1.83 17.19 13.33
N VAL A 269 -2.46 17.87 12.36
CA VAL A 269 -2.65 17.34 11.00
C VAL A 269 -1.30 17.06 10.37
N ARG A 270 -0.33 17.98 10.47
CA ARG A 270 1.01 17.76 9.92
C ARG A 270 1.75 16.61 10.63
N THR A 271 1.58 16.46 11.94
CA THR A 271 2.13 15.34 12.71
C THR A 271 1.54 14.02 12.20
N HIS A 272 0.22 13.95 11.99
CA HIS A 272 -0.45 12.77 11.44
C HIS A 272 0.08 12.43 10.03
N GLN A 273 0.14 13.41 9.13
CA GLN A 273 0.68 13.24 7.77
C GLN A 273 2.11 12.71 7.77
N LEU A 274 2.99 13.23 8.64
CA LEU A 274 4.39 12.79 8.72
C LEU A 274 4.51 11.37 9.28
N LEU A 275 3.66 11.00 10.26
CA LEU A 275 3.60 9.64 10.78
C LEU A 275 3.08 8.66 9.73
N GLU A 276 2.05 9.05 8.99
CA GLU A 276 1.53 8.27 7.87
C GLU A 276 2.60 8.10 6.78
N GLN A 277 3.27 9.17 6.37
CA GLN A 277 4.37 9.09 5.38
C GLN A 277 5.53 8.18 5.83
N LYS A 278 5.77 8.09 7.15
CA LYS A 278 6.83 7.25 7.71
C LYS A 278 6.42 5.78 7.77
N TYR A 279 5.24 5.47 8.29
CA TYR A 279 4.82 4.10 8.60
C TYR A 279 3.87 3.49 7.57
N SER A 280 3.35 4.29 6.63
CA SER A 280 2.50 3.85 5.54
C SER A 280 3.24 3.82 4.20
N LEU A 281 2.63 3.18 3.21
CA LEU A 281 3.17 3.05 1.86
C LEU A 281 2.64 4.15 0.92
N SER A 282 2.34 5.35 1.44
CA SER A 282 1.76 6.46 0.67
C SER A 282 2.56 6.81 -0.60
N ALA A 283 1.85 7.24 -1.64
CA ALA A 283 2.45 7.77 -2.87
C ALA A 283 2.94 9.22 -2.74
N ASP A 284 2.75 9.85 -1.58
CA ASP A 284 3.19 11.21 -1.33
C ASP A 284 4.71 11.34 -1.45
N GLY A 285 5.16 12.40 -2.13
CA GLY A 285 6.59 12.62 -2.35
C GLY A 285 7.27 11.59 -3.27
N VAL A 286 6.52 10.70 -3.96
CA VAL A 286 7.11 9.66 -4.84
C VAL A 286 8.03 10.24 -5.91
N GLY A 287 7.74 11.44 -6.42
CA GLY A 287 8.60 12.16 -7.37
C GLY A 287 10.01 12.41 -6.84
N GLU A 288 10.10 12.88 -5.61
CA GLU A 288 11.37 13.15 -4.94
C GLU A 288 12.09 11.85 -4.55
N ALA A 289 11.33 10.85 -4.09
CA ALA A 289 11.86 9.54 -3.75
C ALA A 289 12.51 8.86 -4.97
N VAL A 290 11.85 8.86 -6.14
CA VAL A 290 12.41 8.35 -7.40
C VAL A 290 13.65 9.16 -7.82
N ALA A 291 13.62 10.49 -7.71
CA ALA A 291 14.74 11.34 -8.10
C ALA A 291 16.01 11.07 -7.26
N ARG A 292 15.83 10.81 -5.95
CA ARG A 292 16.93 10.54 -4.99
C ARG A 292 17.47 9.12 -5.04
N HIS A 293 16.73 8.15 -5.61
CA HIS A 293 17.15 6.75 -5.63
C HIS A 293 18.23 6.49 -6.69
N LEU A 294 19.50 6.71 -6.34
CA LEU A 294 20.65 6.69 -7.27
C LEU A 294 20.95 5.33 -7.93
N ARG A 295 20.35 4.24 -7.44
CA ARG A 295 20.46 2.92 -8.08
C ARG A 295 19.55 2.76 -9.30
N LEU A 296 18.57 3.64 -9.47
CA LEU A 296 17.81 3.75 -10.71
C LEU A 296 18.65 4.45 -11.77
N SER A 297 18.50 4.02 -13.02
CA SER A 297 19.19 4.66 -14.14
C SER A 297 18.80 6.13 -14.24
N ALA A 298 19.75 6.99 -14.63
CA ALA A 298 19.50 8.42 -14.77
C ALA A 298 18.40 8.70 -15.81
N SER A 299 18.32 7.89 -16.87
CA SER A 299 17.27 7.93 -17.88
C SER A 299 15.89 7.65 -17.29
N THR A 300 15.76 6.62 -16.46
CA THR A 300 14.49 6.22 -15.84
C THR A 300 14.01 7.29 -14.86
N ARG A 301 14.92 7.82 -14.02
CA ARG A 301 14.60 8.94 -13.11
C ARG A 301 14.14 10.19 -13.88
N ALA A 302 14.85 10.56 -14.95
CA ALA A 302 14.49 11.72 -15.76
C ALA A 302 13.16 11.54 -16.53
N ALA A 303 12.92 10.35 -17.09
CA ALA A 303 11.68 10.02 -17.79
C ALA A 303 10.48 10.08 -16.85
N PHE A 304 10.60 9.49 -15.65
CA PHE A 304 9.57 9.54 -14.62
C PHE A 304 9.28 10.98 -14.18
N ALA A 305 10.30 11.76 -13.84
CA ALA A 305 10.13 13.15 -13.42
C ALA A 305 9.43 13.99 -14.50
N LYS A 306 9.84 13.83 -15.77
CA LYS A 306 9.21 14.53 -16.90
C LYS A 306 7.75 14.12 -17.07
N ALA A 307 7.44 12.84 -16.96
CA ALA A 307 6.07 12.34 -17.10
C ALA A 307 5.18 12.81 -15.94
N LEU A 308 5.69 12.81 -14.70
CA LEU A 308 4.98 13.27 -13.52
C LEU A 308 4.63 14.76 -13.62
N VAL A 309 5.59 15.61 -13.99
CA VAL A 309 5.34 17.05 -14.21
C VAL A 309 4.32 17.28 -15.32
N ALA A 310 4.39 16.51 -16.42
CA ALA A 310 3.43 16.63 -17.51
C ALA A 310 2.00 16.28 -17.05
N TRP A 311 1.84 15.20 -16.29
CA TRP A 311 0.55 14.78 -15.72
C TRP A 311 0.01 15.78 -14.70
N GLN A 312 0.85 16.29 -13.79
CA GLN A 312 0.45 17.30 -12.81
C GLN A 312 -0.02 18.62 -13.46
N ARG A 313 0.57 19.00 -14.59
CA ARG A 313 0.17 20.20 -15.34
C ARG A 313 -1.13 20.00 -16.12
N LYS A 314 -1.32 18.82 -16.70
CA LYS A 314 -2.49 18.50 -17.53
C LYS A 314 -2.85 17.02 -17.37
N PRO A 315 -3.71 16.66 -16.40
CA PRO A 315 -4.10 15.28 -16.17
C PRO A 315 -5.10 14.85 -17.26
N ASP A 316 -4.60 14.24 -18.33
CA ASP A 316 -5.37 13.72 -19.46
C ASP A 316 -4.96 12.27 -19.81
N PRO A 317 -5.70 11.53 -20.66
CA PRO A 317 -5.39 10.13 -20.96
C PRO A 317 -3.98 9.91 -21.51
N ALA A 318 -3.44 10.86 -22.28
CA ALA A 318 -2.13 10.74 -22.91
C ALA A 318 -0.98 10.94 -21.89
N THR A 319 -1.09 11.95 -21.04
CA THR A 319 -0.12 12.18 -19.94
C THR A 319 -0.19 11.10 -18.88
N ARG A 320 -1.39 10.59 -18.56
CA ARG A 320 -1.58 9.44 -17.66
C ARG A 320 -0.88 8.19 -18.19
N ARG A 321 -1.07 7.86 -19.48
CA ARG A 321 -0.38 6.71 -20.11
C ARG A 321 1.14 6.87 -20.04
N ARG A 322 1.68 8.05 -20.34
CA ARG A 322 3.13 8.32 -20.25
C ARG A 322 3.67 8.15 -18.83
N LEU A 323 2.94 8.63 -17.82
CA LEU A 323 3.33 8.46 -16.43
C LEU A 323 3.26 7.00 -16.01
N LEU A 324 2.22 6.27 -16.42
CA LEU A 324 2.07 4.85 -16.16
C LEU A 324 3.21 4.03 -16.78
N GLU A 325 3.58 4.29 -18.03
CA GLU A 325 4.73 3.65 -18.70
C GLU A 325 6.05 3.93 -17.98
N ALA A 326 6.28 5.18 -17.58
CA ALA A 326 7.49 5.57 -16.85
C ALA A 326 7.54 4.95 -15.44
N ALA A 327 6.41 4.90 -14.73
CA ALA A 327 6.29 4.30 -13.41
C ALA A 327 6.50 2.78 -13.45
N LEU A 328 5.94 2.08 -14.46
CA LEU A 328 6.19 0.66 -14.66
C LEU A 328 7.66 0.37 -14.97
N THR A 329 8.33 1.25 -15.71
CA THR A 329 9.78 1.13 -15.99
C THR A 329 10.61 1.30 -14.71
N VAL A 330 10.23 2.23 -13.83
CA VAL A 330 10.83 2.35 -12.49
C VAL A 330 10.66 1.05 -11.72
N LEU A 331 9.44 0.51 -11.67
CA LEU A 331 9.15 -0.72 -10.95
C LEU A 331 9.89 -1.95 -11.49
N GLU A 332 10.06 -2.05 -12.80
CA GLU A 332 10.86 -3.10 -13.45
C GLU A 332 12.34 -3.03 -13.03
N GLU A 333 12.94 -1.84 -13.01
CA GLU A 333 14.31 -1.65 -12.49
C GLU A 333 14.41 -1.96 -11.00
N LEU A 334 13.42 -1.56 -10.19
CA LEU A 334 13.41 -1.87 -8.75
C LEU A 334 13.27 -3.38 -8.50
N LYS A 335 12.39 -4.07 -9.22
CA LYS A 335 12.26 -5.53 -9.15
C LYS A 335 13.60 -6.22 -9.44
N ALA A 336 14.34 -5.74 -10.44
CA ALA A 336 15.66 -6.28 -10.77
C ALA A 336 16.68 -6.07 -9.64
N ILE A 337 16.62 -4.94 -8.93
CA ILE A 337 17.46 -4.69 -7.74
C ILE A 337 17.08 -5.64 -6.61
N ILE A 338 15.78 -5.76 -6.30
CA ILE A 338 15.24 -6.59 -5.21
C ILE A 338 15.62 -8.06 -5.43
N LEU A 339 15.44 -8.58 -6.65
CA LEU A 339 15.71 -9.97 -7.01
C LEU A 339 17.17 -10.25 -7.39
N SER A 340 18.06 -9.29 -7.20
CA SER A 340 19.48 -9.49 -7.49
C SER A 340 20.03 -10.66 -6.64
N PRO A 341 20.73 -11.64 -7.24
CA PRO A 341 21.34 -12.74 -6.49
C PRO A 341 22.53 -12.26 -5.63
N ILE A 342 23.03 -11.05 -5.91
CA ILE A 342 24.11 -10.45 -5.13
C ILE A 342 23.54 -10.02 -3.78
N LYS A 343 24.09 -10.58 -2.70
CA LYS A 343 23.76 -10.15 -1.34
C LYS A 343 24.17 -8.70 -1.14
N SER A 344 23.25 -7.92 -0.62
CA SER A 344 23.45 -6.51 -0.33
C SER A 344 23.64 -6.32 1.17
N VAL A 345 24.39 -5.28 1.53
CA VAL A 345 24.79 -4.99 2.91
C VAL A 345 24.23 -3.64 3.31
N ALA A 346 23.67 -3.58 4.51
CA ALA A 346 23.14 -2.35 5.08
C ALA A 346 24.26 -1.39 5.49
N VAL A 347 23.99 -0.09 5.33
CA VAL A 347 24.74 1.00 5.93
C VAL A 347 23.89 1.57 7.06
N GLU A 348 24.43 1.49 8.28
CA GLU A 348 23.74 1.86 9.50
C GLU A 348 24.51 2.97 10.24
N ASN A 349 23.84 4.09 10.49
CA ASN A 349 24.35 5.17 11.33
C ASN A 349 23.40 5.36 12.51
N ILE A 350 23.38 4.40 13.44
CA ILE A 350 22.40 4.30 14.53
C ILE A 350 23.06 4.65 15.86
N TYR A 351 22.45 5.56 16.60
CA TYR A 351 22.94 6.07 17.88
C TYR A 351 21.91 5.87 18.98
N GLN A 352 22.38 5.50 20.17
CA GLN A 352 21.55 5.47 21.39
C GLN A 352 21.59 6.84 22.07
N LYS A 353 20.43 7.35 22.50
CA LYS A 353 20.38 8.62 23.25
C LYS A 353 20.99 8.43 24.65
N ARG A 354 21.82 9.39 25.08
CA ARG A 354 22.55 9.36 26.37
C ARG A 354 21.64 9.42 27.59
N HIS A 355 20.39 9.84 27.41
CA HIS A 355 19.39 9.89 28.48
C HIS A 355 18.34 8.84 28.19
N ILE A 356 18.27 7.82 29.06
CA ILE A 356 17.14 6.91 29.12
C ILE A 356 16.01 7.70 29.79
N ALA A 357 14.99 8.08 29.03
CA ALA A 357 13.79 8.64 29.63
C ALA A 357 13.00 7.49 30.25
N ALA A 358 12.93 7.45 31.59
CA ALA A 358 12.10 6.50 32.34
C ALA A 358 12.32 4.99 32.03
N GLY A 359 13.53 4.59 31.60
CA GLY A 359 13.82 3.18 31.27
C GLY A 359 13.79 2.84 29.78
N ILE A 360 13.22 3.70 28.93
CA ILE A 360 13.06 3.44 27.48
C ILE A 360 14.36 3.70 26.71
N PRO A 361 14.97 2.68 26.07
CA PRO A 361 16.10 2.87 25.17
C PRO A 361 15.63 3.59 23.90
N SER A 362 15.92 4.89 23.76
CA SER A 362 15.61 5.65 22.55
C SER A 362 16.80 5.62 21.57
N MET A 363 16.51 5.36 20.30
CA MET A 363 17.49 5.38 19.21
C MET A 363 17.12 6.44 18.17
N TYR A 364 18.13 6.92 17.46
CA TYR A 364 17.99 7.79 16.30
C TYR A 364 19.12 7.49 15.32
N GLY A 365 18.91 7.80 14.04
CA GLY A 365 19.90 7.52 13.02
C GLY A 365 19.29 7.13 11.71
N THR A 366 20.12 6.58 10.82
CA THR A 366 19.68 6.13 9.50
C THR A 366 20.00 4.68 9.24
N TYR A 367 19.07 4.00 8.57
CA TYR A 367 19.22 2.68 8.00
C TYR A 367 19.02 2.77 6.48
N THR A 368 19.97 2.25 5.72
CA THR A 368 19.89 2.19 4.25
C THR A 368 20.41 0.85 3.79
N GLU A 369 19.65 0.18 2.93
CA GLU A 369 20.07 -1.07 2.32
C GLU A 369 19.50 -1.18 0.90
N PRO A 370 20.31 -1.50 -0.12
CA PRO A 370 19.91 -1.47 -1.53
C PRO A 370 18.57 -2.14 -1.89
N LYS A 371 18.33 -3.36 -1.42
CA LYS A 371 17.12 -4.13 -1.74
C LYS A 371 15.93 -3.63 -0.93
N PHE A 372 16.13 -3.33 0.35
CA PHE A 372 15.15 -2.74 1.25
C PHE A 372 14.65 -1.37 0.74
N ASP A 373 15.56 -0.48 0.37
CA ASP A 373 15.24 0.85 -0.17
C ASP A 373 14.46 0.70 -1.49
N ALA A 374 14.86 -0.25 -2.34
CA ALA A 374 14.18 -0.53 -3.60
C ALA A 374 12.77 -1.12 -3.39
N LEU A 375 12.60 -1.98 -2.38
CA LEU A 375 11.29 -2.54 -2.02
C LEU A 375 10.36 -1.46 -1.46
N GLY A 376 10.85 -0.65 -0.52
CA GLY A 376 10.09 0.46 0.04
C GLY A 376 9.64 1.45 -1.03
N LEU A 377 10.53 1.81 -1.97
CA LEU A 377 10.17 2.66 -3.11
C LEU A 377 9.18 1.97 -4.05
N SER A 378 9.31 0.66 -4.29
CA SER A 378 8.38 -0.09 -5.14
C SER A 378 6.95 0.04 -4.64
N PHE A 379 6.72 -0.13 -3.33
CA PHE A 379 5.38 0.00 -2.75
C PHE A 379 4.76 1.39 -2.95
N ARG A 380 5.55 2.47 -2.84
CA ARG A 380 5.06 3.84 -3.05
C ARG A 380 4.73 4.10 -4.53
N VAL A 381 5.56 3.61 -5.44
CA VAL A 381 5.30 3.72 -6.89
C VAL A 381 4.11 2.86 -7.29
N GLU A 382 3.92 1.68 -6.68
CA GLU A 382 2.74 0.82 -6.87
C GLU A 382 1.45 1.51 -6.47
N ARG A 383 1.41 2.28 -5.37
CA ARG A 383 0.23 3.07 -5.01
C ARG A 383 -0.13 4.10 -6.09
N LEU A 384 0.87 4.80 -6.64
CA LEU A 384 0.66 5.69 -7.78
C LEU A 384 0.13 4.92 -9.00
N VAL A 385 0.77 3.82 -9.37
CA VAL A 385 0.36 2.99 -10.52
C VAL A 385 -1.07 2.46 -10.35
N GLY A 386 -1.42 1.95 -9.17
CA GLY A 386 -2.76 1.47 -8.85
C GLY A 386 -3.81 2.54 -9.09
N ARG A 387 -3.60 3.77 -8.60
CA ARG A 387 -4.49 4.90 -8.87
C ARG A 387 -4.61 5.22 -10.37
N LEU A 388 -3.50 5.25 -11.09
CA LEU A 388 -3.52 5.55 -12.53
C LEU A 388 -4.23 4.47 -13.35
N LEU A 389 -4.15 3.20 -12.92
CA LEU A 389 -4.89 2.08 -13.51
C LEU A 389 -6.38 2.16 -13.20
N GLU A 390 -6.76 2.52 -11.98
CA GLU A 390 -8.15 2.78 -11.61
C GLU A 390 -8.77 3.91 -12.45
N ASP A 391 -8.04 5.03 -12.59
CA ASP A 391 -8.46 6.15 -13.46
C ASP A 391 -8.61 5.71 -14.93
N LEU A 392 -7.78 4.77 -15.39
CA LEU A 392 -7.88 4.18 -16.73
C LEU A 392 -9.16 3.37 -16.89
N VAL A 393 -9.54 2.58 -15.90
CA VAL A 393 -10.83 1.85 -15.92
C VAL A 393 -12.00 2.83 -15.86
N ALA A 394 -11.89 3.88 -15.05
CA ALA A 394 -12.93 4.89 -14.87
C ALA A 394 -13.19 5.74 -16.11
N GLU A 395 -12.19 5.96 -16.99
CA GLU A 395 -12.39 6.61 -18.30
C GLU A 395 -13.42 5.87 -19.15
N GLY A 396 -13.57 4.55 -18.95
CA GLY A 396 -14.52 3.72 -19.65
C GLY A 396 -14.08 3.38 -21.08
N LEU A 397 -14.96 2.67 -21.78
CA LEU A 397 -14.71 2.21 -23.15
C LEU A 397 -15.55 2.98 -24.14
N GLU A 398 -15.05 3.11 -25.37
CA GLU A 398 -15.79 3.76 -26.45
C GLU A 398 -17.10 3.01 -26.78
N PRO A 399 -18.19 3.74 -27.10
CA PRO A 399 -19.46 3.11 -27.47
C PRO A 399 -19.37 2.20 -28.71
N CYS A 400 -18.51 2.53 -29.66
CA CYS A 400 -18.28 1.75 -30.87
C CYS A 400 -16.92 1.08 -30.80
N VAL A 401 -16.86 -0.21 -31.18
CA VAL A 401 -15.60 -0.96 -31.22
C VAL A 401 -15.04 -0.95 -32.64
N THR A 402 -13.96 -0.21 -32.84
CA THR A 402 -13.21 -0.09 -34.11
C THR A 402 -11.86 -0.80 -34.00
N ARG A 403 -11.12 -0.94 -35.10
CA ARG A 403 -9.72 -1.42 -35.02
C ARG A 403 -8.86 -0.55 -34.09
N GLU A 404 -9.07 0.76 -34.09
CA GLU A 404 -8.33 1.68 -33.23
C GLU A 404 -8.70 1.51 -31.75
N SER A 405 -9.97 1.26 -31.44
CA SER A 405 -10.38 0.97 -30.05
C SER A 405 -9.77 -0.35 -29.56
N LEU A 406 -9.73 -1.38 -30.41
CA LEU A 406 -9.10 -2.66 -30.07
C LEU A 406 -7.58 -2.54 -29.88
N ARG A 407 -6.89 -1.72 -30.69
CA ARG A 407 -5.46 -1.41 -30.48
C ARG A 407 -5.24 -0.75 -29.13
N ARG A 408 -6.10 0.21 -28.75
CA ARG A 408 -6.05 0.84 -27.43
C ARG A 408 -6.31 -0.16 -26.31
N MET A 409 -7.32 -1.02 -26.44
CA MET A 409 -7.59 -2.08 -25.47
C MET A 409 -6.40 -3.04 -25.32
N ALA A 410 -5.76 -3.46 -26.42
CA ALA A 410 -4.57 -4.29 -26.37
C ALA A 410 -3.42 -3.58 -25.63
N ALA A 411 -3.17 -2.30 -25.93
CA ALA A 411 -2.15 -1.49 -25.25
C ALA A 411 -2.45 -1.30 -23.76
N ASP A 412 -3.72 -1.19 -23.36
CA ASP A 412 -4.13 -1.09 -21.95
C ASP A 412 -3.92 -2.42 -21.21
N ILE A 413 -4.35 -3.54 -21.81
CA ILE A 413 -4.13 -4.88 -21.27
C ILE A 413 -2.62 -5.15 -21.12
N ARG A 414 -1.79 -4.66 -22.05
CA ARG A 414 -0.32 -4.76 -21.99
C ARG A 414 0.25 -4.04 -20.77
N LEU A 415 -0.31 -2.89 -20.37
CA LEU A 415 0.09 -2.14 -19.18
C LEU A 415 -0.30 -2.91 -17.90
N PHE A 416 -1.49 -3.49 -17.85
CA PHE A 416 -1.90 -4.38 -16.76
C PHE A 416 -1.01 -5.62 -16.65
N GLU A 417 -0.66 -6.26 -17.76
CA GLU A 417 0.24 -7.42 -17.75
C GLU A 417 1.63 -7.05 -17.21
N ARG A 418 2.16 -5.87 -17.56
CA ARG A 418 3.41 -5.34 -16.98
C ARG A 418 3.27 -5.11 -15.47
N ALA A 419 2.16 -4.53 -15.03
CA ALA A 419 1.89 -4.28 -13.61
C ALA A 419 1.84 -5.59 -12.80
N LEU A 420 1.16 -6.62 -13.31
CA LEU A 420 1.12 -7.96 -12.70
C LEU A 420 2.51 -8.61 -12.66
N SER A 421 3.28 -8.52 -13.76
CA SER A 421 4.62 -9.07 -13.83
C SER A 421 5.56 -8.43 -12.81
N VAL A 422 5.48 -7.10 -12.60
CA VAL A 422 6.22 -6.39 -11.55
C VAL A 422 5.90 -6.95 -10.15
N ASP A 423 4.70 -7.43 -9.90
CA ASP A 423 4.31 -8.02 -8.63
C ASP A 423 4.69 -9.51 -8.49
N GLY A 424 5.28 -10.10 -9.55
CA GLY A 424 5.64 -11.52 -9.59
C GLY A 424 4.53 -12.42 -10.10
N ILE A 425 3.49 -11.86 -10.71
CA ILE A 425 2.36 -12.60 -11.26
C ILE A 425 2.49 -12.63 -12.79
N ASP A 426 2.98 -13.74 -13.32
CA ASP A 426 3.14 -13.94 -14.75
C ASP A 426 2.15 -15.01 -15.27
N SER A 427 1.42 -14.71 -16.35
CA SER A 427 0.52 -15.67 -17.00
C SER A 427 0.87 -15.88 -18.46
N ARG A 428 1.36 -17.09 -18.75
CA ARG A 428 1.66 -17.51 -20.13
C ARG A 428 0.41 -17.50 -21.02
N HIS A 429 -0.76 -17.82 -20.44
CA HIS A 429 -2.04 -17.84 -21.15
C HIS A 429 -2.50 -16.43 -21.50
N LEU A 430 -2.46 -15.48 -20.55
CA LEU A 430 -2.82 -14.09 -20.81
C LEU A 430 -1.90 -13.47 -21.87
N ALA A 431 -0.58 -13.67 -21.73
CA ALA A 431 0.41 -13.18 -22.69
C ALA A 431 0.19 -13.75 -24.10
N ALA A 432 -0.15 -15.03 -24.22
CA ALA A 432 -0.45 -15.66 -25.51
C ALA A 432 -1.73 -15.11 -26.15
N ASN A 433 -2.79 -14.93 -25.35
CA ASN A 433 -4.05 -14.37 -25.83
C ASN A 433 -3.93 -12.88 -26.22
N LEU A 434 -3.09 -12.11 -25.51
CA LEU A 434 -2.78 -10.74 -25.89
C LEU A 434 -1.98 -10.69 -27.20
N ARG A 435 -0.96 -11.54 -27.38
CA ARG A 435 -0.23 -11.65 -28.66
C ARG A 435 -1.15 -12.05 -29.82
N LEU A 436 -2.14 -12.91 -29.56
CA LEU A 436 -3.16 -13.27 -30.55
C LEU A 436 -4.00 -12.06 -30.94
N LEU A 437 -4.42 -11.23 -29.98
CA LEU A 437 -5.14 -9.98 -30.23
C LEU A 437 -4.30 -9.01 -31.08
N GLU A 438 -3.03 -8.79 -30.70
CA GLU A 438 -2.10 -7.90 -31.42
C GLU A 438 -1.85 -8.38 -32.85
N SER A 439 -1.66 -9.69 -33.04
CA SER A 439 -1.48 -10.29 -34.36
C SER A 439 -2.75 -10.20 -35.21
N ALA A 440 -3.92 -10.40 -34.60
CA ALA A 440 -5.21 -10.28 -35.28
C ALA A 440 -5.45 -8.85 -35.82
N LEU A 441 -4.99 -7.82 -35.11
CA LEU A 441 -5.10 -6.42 -35.53
C LEU A 441 -4.28 -6.06 -36.77
N SER A 442 -3.29 -6.89 -37.11
CA SER A 442 -2.50 -6.77 -38.34
C SER A 442 -3.11 -7.53 -39.51
N SER A 443 -4.11 -8.38 -39.26
CA SER A 443 -4.77 -9.19 -40.28
C SER A 443 -6.05 -8.53 -40.81
N HIS A 444 -6.21 -8.53 -42.12
CA HIS A 444 -7.40 -7.97 -42.78
C HIS A 444 -8.62 -8.89 -42.69
N ASN A 445 -8.41 -10.19 -42.46
CA ASN A 445 -9.46 -11.23 -42.53
C ASN A 445 -10.06 -11.60 -41.16
N PHE A 446 -9.70 -10.89 -40.09
CA PHE A 446 -10.20 -11.19 -38.75
C PHE A 446 -11.58 -10.58 -38.52
N SER A 447 -12.57 -11.44 -38.29
CA SER A 447 -13.97 -11.06 -38.08
C SER A 447 -14.25 -10.56 -36.66
N PHE A 448 -15.34 -9.80 -36.50
CA PHE A 448 -15.78 -9.30 -35.20
C PHE A 448 -16.04 -10.42 -34.18
N HIS A 449 -16.63 -11.54 -34.61
CA HIS A 449 -16.87 -12.70 -33.75
C HIS A 449 -15.58 -13.38 -33.30
N GLN A 450 -14.54 -13.39 -34.14
CA GLN A 450 -13.23 -13.86 -33.73
C GLN A 450 -12.61 -12.94 -32.67
N TYR A 451 -12.76 -11.61 -32.79
CA TYR A 451 -12.32 -10.70 -31.72
C TYR A 451 -13.07 -10.96 -30.42
N LYS A 452 -14.39 -11.20 -30.48
CA LYS A 452 -15.17 -11.61 -29.30
C LYS A 452 -14.60 -12.88 -28.65
N ASN A 453 -14.26 -13.90 -29.43
CA ASN A 453 -13.67 -15.13 -28.90
C ASN A 453 -12.32 -14.86 -28.20
N VAL A 454 -11.47 -14.01 -28.79
CA VAL A 454 -10.19 -13.62 -28.16
C VAL A 454 -10.43 -12.94 -26.81
N PHE A 455 -11.40 -12.02 -26.70
CA PHE A 455 -11.73 -11.41 -25.41
C PHE A 455 -12.32 -12.39 -24.40
N GLN A 456 -13.07 -13.41 -24.84
CA GLN A 456 -13.51 -14.49 -23.95
C GLN A 456 -12.31 -15.27 -23.39
N PHE A 457 -11.31 -15.57 -24.21
CA PHE A 457 -10.08 -16.23 -23.74
C PHE A 457 -9.25 -15.34 -22.79
N ILE A 458 -9.19 -14.03 -23.05
CA ILE A 458 -8.54 -13.06 -22.16
C ILE A 458 -9.24 -13.05 -20.79
N VAL A 459 -10.56 -12.90 -20.75
CA VAL A 459 -11.33 -12.89 -19.49
C VAL A 459 -11.11 -14.20 -18.71
N ALA A 460 -11.22 -15.35 -19.38
CA ALA A 460 -10.96 -16.65 -18.74
C ALA A 460 -9.53 -16.75 -18.19
N SER A 461 -8.55 -16.18 -18.89
CA SER A 461 -7.15 -16.15 -18.42
C SER A 461 -6.99 -15.29 -17.17
N VAL A 462 -7.70 -14.15 -17.09
CA VAL A 462 -7.66 -13.26 -15.91
C VAL A 462 -8.36 -13.89 -14.71
N THR A 463 -9.49 -14.58 -14.92
CA THR A 463 -10.19 -15.31 -13.86
C THR A 463 -9.31 -16.42 -13.27
N GLU A 464 -8.67 -17.21 -14.14
CA GLU A 464 -7.77 -18.27 -13.67
C GLU A 464 -6.56 -17.69 -12.93
N LEU A 465 -5.96 -16.63 -13.47
CA LEU A 465 -4.81 -15.94 -12.86
C LEU A 465 -5.15 -15.41 -11.46
N SER A 466 -6.34 -14.82 -11.29
CA SER A 466 -6.84 -14.38 -9.97
C SER A 466 -6.90 -15.55 -8.99
N ARG A 467 -7.49 -16.67 -9.41
CA ARG A 467 -7.62 -17.89 -8.59
C ARG A 467 -6.25 -18.48 -8.22
N THR A 468 -5.34 -18.61 -9.18
CA THR A 468 -4.01 -19.18 -8.93
C THR A 468 -3.18 -18.30 -8.00
N SER A 469 -3.30 -16.96 -8.11
CA SER A 469 -2.49 -16.02 -7.32
C SER A 469 -2.70 -16.14 -5.80
N ILE A 470 -3.90 -16.55 -5.36
CA ILE A 470 -4.23 -16.70 -3.94
C ILE A 470 -4.22 -18.14 -3.44
N LEU A 471 -3.88 -19.11 -4.29
CA LEU A 471 -4.00 -20.53 -3.98
C LEU A 471 -3.25 -20.91 -2.69
N SER A 472 -2.02 -20.42 -2.52
CA SER A 472 -1.20 -20.70 -1.34
C SER A 472 -1.80 -20.10 -0.05
N HIS A 473 -2.54 -18.99 -0.15
CA HIS A 473 -3.27 -18.39 0.98
C HIS A 473 -4.54 -19.16 1.28
N ASP A 474 -5.32 -19.52 0.26
CA ASP A 474 -6.56 -20.28 0.37
C ASP A 474 -6.35 -21.64 1.06
N GLN A 475 -5.30 -22.37 0.65
CA GLN A 475 -4.94 -23.67 1.21
C GLN A 475 -4.63 -23.67 2.71
N ILE A 476 -4.16 -22.56 3.27
CA ILE A 476 -3.78 -22.48 4.68
C ILE A 476 -4.84 -21.78 5.54
N LEU A 477 -5.71 -20.97 4.93
CA LEU A 477 -6.56 -20.02 5.63
C LEU A 477 -7.64 -20.71 6.44
N HIS A 478 -8.29 -21.72 5.85
CA HIS A 478 -9.27 -22.54 6.55
C HIS A 478 -8.65 -23.23 7.76
N THR A 479 -7.49 -23.88 7.58
CA THR A 479 -6.77 -24.53 8.68
C THR A 479 -6.43 -23.53 9.79
N VAL A 480 -5.91 -22.35 9.46
CA VAL A 480 -5.58 -21.30 10.44
C VAL A 480 -6.82 -20.87 11.25
N LEU A 481 -7.95 -20.63 10.58
CA LEU A 481 -9.17 -20.13 11.24
C LEU A 481 -9.89 -21.21 12.05
N GLU A 482 -9.82 -22.48 11.64
CA GLU A 482 -10.36 -23.60 12.41
C GLU A 482 -9.60 -23.80 13.74
N HIS A 483 -8.27 -23.68 13.71
CA HIS A 483 -7.44 -23.83 14.91
C HIS A 483 -7.46 -22.59 15.82
N ASP A 484 -7.63 -21.39 15.25
CA ASP A 484 -7.71 -20.13 16.00
C ASP A 484 -8.92 -19.26 15.60
N PRO A 485 -10.12 -19.55 16.14
CA PRO A 485 -11.34 -18.82 15.79
C PRO A 485 -11.43 -17.43 16.42
N ARG A 486 -10.41 -16.98 17.16
CA ARG A 486 -10.42 -15.66 17.86
C ARG A 486 -10.74 -14.52 16.91
N GLN A 487 -10.24 -14.58 15.68
CA GLN A 487 -10.41 -13.53 14.69
C GLN A 487 -11.82 -13.51 14.08
N CYS A 488 -12.48 -14.67 14.01
CA CYS A 488 -13.90 -14.80 13.65
C CYS A 488 -14.78 -14.22 14.76
N HIS A 489 -14.51 -14.59 16.02
CA HIS A 489 -15.26 -14.09 17.17
C HIS A 489 -15.13 -12.58 17.34
N ALA A 490 -13.90 -12.04 17.21
CA ALA A 490 -13.64 -10.60 17.33
C ALA A 490 -14.40 -9.77 16.28
N ARG A 491 -14.64 -10.33 15.09
CA ARG A 491 -15.37 -9.67 13.99
C ARG A 491 -16.87 -9.98 13.98
N GLY A 492 -17.34 -10.96 14.76
CA GLY A 492 -18.72 -11.44 14.70
C GLY A 492 -19.09 -12.08 13.36
N MET A 493 -18.12 -12.67 12.67
CA MET A 493 -18.27 -13.24 11.31
C MET A 493 -18.08 -14.76 11.31
N SER A 494 -18.67 -15.46 10.35
CA SER A 494 -18.40 -16.89 10.12
C SER A 494 -16.98 -17.10 9.58
N LEU A 495 -16.49 -18.33 9.69
CA LEU A 495 -15.18 -18.71 9.16
C LEU A 495 -15.05 -18.37 7.67
N ASP A 496 -16.04 -18.78 6.86
CA ASP A 496 -16.03 -18.52 5.41
C ASP A 496 -16.05 -17.02 5.08
N ALA A 497 -16.75 -16.21 5.88
CA ALA A 497 -16.80 -14.76 5.67
C ALA A 497 -15.45 -14.10 5.98
N VAL A 498 -14.77 -14.54 7.05
CA VAL A 498 -13.41 -14.07 7.35
C VAL A 498 -12.41 -14.56 6.31
N ALA A 499 -12.56 -15.80 5.84
CA ALA A 499 -11.71 -16.36 4.81
C ALA A 499 -11.80 -15.54 3.51
N GLU A 500 -13.02 -15.31 3.00
CA GLU A 500 -13.27 -14.49 1.81
C GLU A 500 -12.77 -13.05 1.99
N MET A 501 -12.94 -12.45 3.19
CA MET A 501 -12.42 -11.11 3.48
C MET A 501 -10.89 -11.04 3.31
N VAL A 502 -10.16 -12.00 3.88
CA VAL A 502 -8.69 -12.03 3.79
C VAL A 502 -8.23 -12.34 2.37
N LEU A 503 -8.84 -13.32 1.69
CA LEU A 503 -8.50 -13.64 0.30
C LEU A 503 -8.75 -12.46 -0.64
N ARG A 504 -9.85 -11.73 -0.43
CA ARG A 504 -10.13 -10.50 -1.16
C ARG A 504 -9.07 -9.45 -0.88
N GLU A 505 -8.62 -9.28 0.35
CA GLU A 505 -7.56 -8.33 0.69
C GLU A 505 -6.24 -8.67 -0.01
N VAL A 506 -5.89 -9.96 -0.08
CA VAL A 506 -4.71 -10.44 -0.84
C VAL A 506 -4.87 -10.13 -2.33
N LEU A 507 -6.04 -10.40 -2.92
CA LEU A 507 -6.35 -10.07 -4.32
C LEU A 507 -6.28 -8.56 -4.60
N VAL A 508 -6.83 -7.73 -3.72
CA VAL A 508 -6.80 -6.25 -3.84
C VAL A 508 -5.36 -5.75 -3.83
N SER A 509 -4.51 -6.35 -3.00
CA SER A 509 -3.11 -5.95 -2.87
C SER A 509 -2.23 -6.38 -4.05
N ALA A 510 -2.72 -7.21 -4.97
CA ALA A 510 -2.03 -7.51 -6.23
C ALA A 510 -2.19 -6.34 -7.21
N LEU A 511 -1.07 -5.79 -7.69
CA LEU A 511 -1.09 -4.54 -8.48
C LEU A 511 -1.92 -4.68 -9.77
N GLY A 512 -3.05 -3.97 -9.81
CA GLY A 512 -3.90 -3.87 -11.00
C GLY A 512 -4.76 -5.09 -11.31
N MET A 513 -4.80 -6.11 -10.44
CA MET A 513 -5.56 -7.35 -10.67
C MET A 513 -7.06 -7.10 -10.85
N GLN A 514 -7.68 -6.44 -9.86
CA GLN A 514 -9.12 -6.17 -9.88
C GLN A 514 -9.50 -5.15 -10.96
N SER A 515 -8.62 -4.18 -11.19
CA SER A 515 -8.77 -3.19 -12.26
C SER A 515 -8.74 -3.88 -13.62
N LEU A 516 -7.82 -4.82 -13.84
CA LEU A 516 -7.74 -5.62 -15.06
C LEU A 516 -9.02 -6.43 -15.26
N ASP A 517 -9.46 -7.17 -14.24
CA ASP A 517 -10.70 -7.97 -14.31
C ASP A 517 -11.91 -7.12 -14.71
N ARG A 518 -12.09 -5.96 -14.07
CA ARG A 518 -13.15 -5.00 -14.41
C ARG A 518 -13.00 -4.48 -15.84
N TYR A 519 -11.78 -4.15 -16.27
CA TYR A 519 -11.51 -3.64 -17.61
C TYR A 519 -11.83 -4.68 -18.69
N VAL A 520 -11.32 -5.91 -18.58
CA VAL A 520 -11.55 -6.97 -19.58
C VAL A 520 -13.00 -7.43 -19.61
N SER A 521 -13.66 -7.46 -18.44
CA SER A 521 -15.08 -7.77 -18.33
C SER A 521 -15.94 -6.68 -18.98
N ALA A 522 -15.60 -5.40 -18.78
CA ALA A 522 -16.26 -4.29 -19.47
C ALA A 522 -16.07 -4.37 -20.99
N ALA A 523 -14.86 -4.70 -21.45
CA ALA A 523 -14.56 -4.85 -22.87
C ALA A 523 -15.34 -6.00 -23.52
N LEU A 524 -15.34 -7.18 -22.88
CA LEU A 524 -16.11 -8.32 -23.36
C LEU A 524 -17.62 -8.03 -23.39
N ARG A 525 -18.15 -7.35 -22.37
CA ARG A 525 -19.56 -6.94 -22.31
C ARG A 525 -19.92 -5.99 -23.46
N GLN A 526 -19.06 -5.01 -23.74
CA GLN A 526 -19.27 -4.07 -24.84
C GLN A 526 -19.26 -4.77 -26.20
N ILE A 527 -18.25 -5.61 -26.45
CA ILE A 527 -18.14 -6.41 -27.67
C ILE A 527 -19.34 -7.35 -27.84
N SER A 528 -19.76 -8.03 -26.77
CA SER A 528 -20.89 -8.96 -26.79
C SER A 528 -22.22 -8.24 -27.06
N THR A 529 -22.40 -7.05 -26.50
CA THR A 529 -23.58 -6.21 -26.74
C THR A 529 -23.67 -5.77 -28.20
N LEU A 530 -22.56 -5.33 -28.79
CA LEU A 530 -22.52 -4.95 -30.21
C LEU A 530 -22.76 -6.17 -31.12
N ALA A 531 -22.17 -7.32 -30.81
CA ALA A 531 -22.40 -8.56 -31.55
C ALA A 531 -23.87 -9.01 -31.55
N GLY A 532 -24.61 -8.76 -30.45
CA GLY A 532 -26.02 -9.11 -30.34
C GLY A 532 -26.97 -8.11 -30.98
N LYS A 533 -26.58 -6.83 -31.08
CA LYS A 533 -27.44 -5.74 -31.59
C LYS A 533 -27.26 -5.46 -33.08
N LEU A 534 -26.08 -5.72 -33.65
CA LEU A 534 -25.72 -5.34 -35.01
C LEU A 534 -25.66 -6.56 -35.93
N SER A 535 -26.02 -6.37 -37.21
CA SER A 535 -25.83 -7.39 -38.24
C SER A 535 -24.34 -7.57 -38.57
N ASN A 536 -23.95 -8.75 -39.09
CA ASN A 536 -22.57 -9.01 -39.49
C ASN A 536 -22.00 -7.95 -40.44
N HIS A 537 -22.83 -7.46 -41.38
CA HIS A 537 -22.42 -6.43 -42.32
C HIS A 537 -22.19 -5.06 -41.64
N ALA A 538 -23.01 -4.71 -40.64
CA ALA A 538 -22.80 -3.50 -39.84
C ALA A 538 -21.55 -3.60 -38.98
N LEU A 539 -21.28 -4.77 -38.38
CA LEU A 539 -20.06 -5.03 -37.62
C LEU A 539 -18.80 -4.90 -38.48
N THR A 540 -18.80 -5.46 -39.69
CA THR A 540 -17.67 -5.32 -40.63
C THR A 540 -17.44 -3.86 -41.01
N ARG A 541 -18.51 -3.10 -41.28
CA ARG A 541 -18.39 -1.65 -41.57
C ARG A 541 -17.83 -0.87 -40.39
N MET A 542 -18.30 -1.13 -39.17
CA MET A 542 -17.79 -0.49 -37.95
C MET A 542 -16.31 -0.81 -37.72
N MET A 543 -15.88 -2.05 -37.97
CA MET A 543 -14.48 -2.45 -37.81
C MET A 543 -13.55 -1.80 -38.84
N ASN A 544 -14.04 -1.53 -40.04
CA ASN A 544 -13.31 -0.83 -41.10
C ASN A 544 -13.37 0.70 -40.95
N TYR A 545 -14.13 1.22 -39.98
CA TYR A 545 -14.21 2.65 -39.73
C TYR A 545 -12.95 3.12 -39.00
N ASP A 546 -12.20 4.02 -39.63
CA ASP A 546 -11.07 4.72 -39.02
C ASP A 546 -11.25 6.24 -39.20
N PRO A 547 -11.64 6.99 -38.14
CA PRO A 547 -11.86 8.42 -38.24
C PRO A 547 -10.57 9.19 -38.58
N LYS A 548 -9.38 8.65 -38.27
CA LYS A 548 -8.10 9.29 -38.61
C LYS A 548 -7.77 9.19 -40.09
N ARG A 549 -8.35 8.22 -40.81
CA ARG A 549 -8.27 8.06 -42.28
C ARG A 549 -9.30 8.91 -43.04
N LEU A 550 -10.28 9.49 -42.36
CA LEU A 550 -11.32 10.31 -43.03
C LEU A 550 -10.80 11.67 -43.52
N ILE A 551 -9.76 12.22 -42.86
CA ILE A 551 -9.28 13.58 -43.13
C ILE A 551 -7.74 13.55 -43.28
N SER A 552 -7.28 13.77 -44.51
CA SER A 552 -5.88 13.97 -44.85
C SER A 552 -5.62 15.44 -45.20
N PRO A 553 -4.71 16.15 -44.48
CA PRO A 553 -4.31 17.50 -44.86
C PRO A 553 -3.58 17.48 -46.22
N ILE A 554 -3.90 18.43 -47.10
CA ILE A 554 -3.28 18.53 -48.43
C ILE A 554 -1.76 18.77 -48.36
N HIS A 555 -1.27 19.38 -47.27
CA HIS A 555 0.12 19.83 -47.12
C HIS A 555 0.97 18.99 -46.17
N GLU A 556 0.38 18.03 -45.46
CA GLU A 556 1.09 17.13 -44.56
C GLU A 556 0.76 15.68 -44.92
N PRO A 557 1.63 14.98 -45.68
CA PRO A 557 1.41 13.57 -45.98
C PRO A 557 1.36 12.78 -44.67
N LYS A 558 0.28 12.01 -44.48
CA LYS A 558 0.12 11.06 -43.38
C LYS A 558 0.42 9.65 -43.91
N PRO A 559 1.60 9.07 -43.61
CA PRO A 559 2.02 7.78 -44.15
C PRO A 559 1.07 6.62 -43.83
N GLY A 560 0.30 6.71 -42.73
CA GLY A 560 -0.68 5.67 -42.32
C GLY A 560 -2.00 5.65 -43.11
N ILE A 561 -2.19 6.57 -44.06
CA ILE A 561 -3.37 6.69 -44.94
C ILE A 561 -3.01 6.33 -46.40
N ASP A 562 -1.73 6.11 -46.70
CA ASP A 562 -1.29 5.72 -48.04
C ASP A 562 -1.43 4.20 -48.19
N ASP A 563 -2.44 3.76 -48.92
CA ASP A 563 -2.71 2.35 -49.21
C ASP A 563 -2.07 1.94 -50.57
N GLN A 564 -0.98 2.60 -51.01
CA GLN A 564 -0.18 2.24 -52.21
C GLN A 564 1.03 1.36 -51.89
#